data_AF-A0A455U5K2-F1
#
_entry.id   AF-A0A455U5K2-F1
#
_cell.length_a   1.000
_cell.length_b   1.000
_cell.length_c   1.000
_cell.angle_alpha   90.00
_cell.angle_beta   90.00
_cell.angle_gamma   90.00
#
_symmetry.space_group_name_H-M   'P 1'
#
loop_
_entity.id
_entity.type
_entity.pdbx_description
1 polymer ?
#
loop_
_entity_poly.entity_id
_entity_poly.type
_entity_poly.pdbx_seq_one_letter_code
_entity_poly.pdbx_strand_id
1 'polypeptide(L)'
;MFIEEGVNNYNDSFDTSRGSAYHCAPMLTSQLPSRVEPYKLAARHERIEGLVALDKLPRLAEEAGLQTGDCHVVLEFGVDAQGRREIRGHLQATLALACRRCLVPLPQEVSSDFLLGMVTDEALAAELPASHEPVLVERNSWTY
;
A
#
# COMPACT_ATOMS: atom_id res chain seq x y z
N MET A 1 -6.03 -39.29 -63.50
CA MET A 1 -5.16 -38.20 -63.97
C MET A 1 -5.46 -36.97 -63.10
N PHE A 2 -4.75 -36.86 -61.97
CA PHE A 2 -4.06 -35.67 -61.41
C PHE A 2 -4.09 -34.41 -62.33
N ILE A 3 -4.24 -33.11 -61.96
CA ILE A 3 -3.99 -32.23 -60.76
C ILE A 3 -4.76 -30.89 -61.01
N GLU A 4 -5.51 -30.33 -60.06
CA GLU A 4 -5.28 -29.17 -59.12
C GLU A 4 -5.08 -27.75 -59.70
N GLU A 5 -5.33 -26.78 -58.78
CA GLU A 5 -5.03 -25.34 -58.76
C GLU A 5 -6.05 -24.45 -59.50
N GLY A 6 -6.63 -23.39 -58.93
CA GLY A 6 -6.32 -22.65 -57.72
C GLY A 6 -6.75 -21.18 -57.90
N VAL A 7 -6.83 -20.47 -56.79
CA VAL A 7 -7.00 -19.01 -56.63
C VAL A 7 -8.44 -18.49 -56.51
N ASN A 8 -8.93 -18.68 -55.29
CA ASN A 8 -9.93 -17.87 -54.61
C ASN A 8 -9.37 -16.43 -54.42
N ASN A 9 -10.10 -15.41 -54.87
CA ASN A 9 -9.78 -14.02 -54.57
C ASN A 9 -11.05 -13.27 -54.20
N TYR A 10 -11.48 -13.43 -52.95
CA TYR A 10 -12.44 -12.55 -52.32
C TYR A 10 -11.76 -11.87 -51.15
N ASN A 11 -11.58 -10.57 -51.31
CA ASN A 11 -10.91 -9.67 -50.40
C ASN A 11 -11.87 -9.30 -49.26
N ASP A 12 -11.97 -10.16 -48.25
CA ASP A 12 -12.62 -9.81 -46.99
C ASP A 12 -11.56 -9.37 -45.97
N SER A 13 -11.39 -8.05 -45.88
CA SER A 13 -10.53 -7.41 -44.88
C SER A 13 -11.22 -7.46 -43.52
N PHE A 14 -11.10 -8.59 -42.84
CA PHE A 14 -11.68 -8.82 -41.51
C PHE A 14 -10.69 -8.60 -40.37
N ASP A 15 -9.71 -7.70 -40.55
CA ASP A 15 -8.83 -7.26 -39.46
C ASP A 15 -8.79 -5.73 -39.40
N THR A 16 -9.96 -5.12 -39.16
CA THR A 16 -9.98 -3.84 -38.46
C THR A 16 -9.98 -4.16 -36.97
N SER A 17 -8.82 -4.55 -36.46
CA SER A 17 -8.52 -4.44 -35.04
C SER A 17 -8.52 -2.95 -34.70
N ARG A 18 -9.72 -2.42 -34.44
CA ARG A 18 -9.89 -1.32 -33.49
C ARG A 18 -9.35 -1.87 -32.18
N GLY A 19 -8.03 -1.71 -32.01
CA GLY A 19 -7.35 -1.90 -30.75
C GLY A 19 -8.03 -0.98 -29.77
N SER A 20 -9.01 -1.52 -29.05
CA SER A 20 -9.39 -0.99 -27.76
C SER A 20 -8.09 -1.01 -26.97
N ALA A 21 -7.43 0.14 -26.87
CA ALA A 21 -6.47 0.36 -25.82
C ALA A 21 -7.26 0.08 -24.54
N TYR A 22 -7.09 -1.14 -24.02
CA TYR A 22 -7.59 -1.54 -22.72
C TYR A 22 -6.92 -0.62 -21.73
N HIS A 23 -7.53 0.54 -21.53
CA HIS A 23 -7.23 1.46 -20.46
C HIS A 23 -7.89 0.85 -19.24
N CYS A 24 -7.36 -0.28 -18.78
CA CYS A 24 -7.64 -0.75 -17.44
C CYS A 24 -7.12 0.36 -16.54
N ALA A 25 -8.04 1.10 -15.91
CA ALA A 25 -7.70 1.91 -14.75
C ALA A 25 -6.84 1.01 -13.83
N PRO A 26 -5.69 1.47 -13.34
CA PRO A 26 -4.87 0.65 -12.47
C PRO A 26 -5.72 0.38 -11.23
N MET A 27 -6.33 -0.80 -11.16
CA MET A 27 -6.85 -1.33 -9.91
C MET A 27 -5.63 -1.37 -9.01
N LEU A 28 -5.68 -0.61 -7.91
CA LEU A 28 -4.61 -0.56 -6.93
C LEU A 28 -4.41 -1.98 -6.36
N THR A 29 -3.54 -2.73 -7.03
CA THR A 29 -3.20 -4.13 -6.78
C THR A 29 -1.74 -4.23 -6.33
N SER A 30 -1.07 -3.10 -6.12
CA SER A 30 0.26 -3.07 -5.53
C SER A 30 0.15 -3.35 -4.04
N GLN A 31 0.77 -4.45 -3.61
CA GLN A 31 1.03 -4.66 -2.19
C GLN A 31 1.96 -3.56 -1.69
N LEU A 32 1.74 -3.09 -0.47
CA LEU A 32 2.63 -2.10 0.13
C LEU A 32 4.05 -2.70 0.20
N PRO A 33 5.07 -2.03 -0.35
CA PRO A 33 6.44 -2.55 -0.30
C PRO A 33 6.90 -2.72 1.15
N SER A 34 7.54 -3.85 1.44
CA SER A 34 8.01 -4.19 2.80
C SER A 34 9.17 -3.33 3.29
N ARG A 35 9.89 -2.69 2.36
CA ARG A 35 10.93 -1.69 2.66
C ARG A 35 10.73 -0.48 1.75
N VAL A 36 10.73 0.68 2.37
CA VAL A 36 10.71 1.97 1.69
C VAL A 36 11.86 2.81 2.23
N GLU A 37 12.37 3.74 1.44
CA GLU A 37 13.36 4.72 1.89
C GLU A 37 12.64 6.00 2.35
N PRO A 38 12.25 6.11 3.63
CA PRO A 38 11.39 7.19 4.12
C PRO A 38 11.98 8.58 3.83
N TYR A 39 13.30 8.72 3.92
CA TYR A 39 13.99 9.97 3.61
C TYR A 39 13.86 10.41 2.15
N LYS A 40 13.96 9.49 1.17
CA LYS A 40 13.82 9.84 -0.25
C LYS A 40 12.39 10.23 -0.58
N LEU A 41 11.42 9.52 0.00
CA LEU A 41 10.00 9.75 -0.20
C LEU A 41 9.56 11.09 0.42
N ALA A 42 10.02 11.39 1.63
CA ALA A 42 9.75 12.68 2.28
C ALA A 42 10.38 13.86 1.52
N ALA A 43 11.57 13.68 0.95
CA ALA A 43 12.19 14.72 0.12
C ALA A 43 11.41 14.98 -1.18
N ARG A 44 10.64 14.01 -1.64
CA ARG A 44 9.83 14.07 -2.88
C ARG A 44 8.35 14.39 -2.63
N HIS A 45 7.94 14.51 -1.37
CA HIS A 45 6.53 14.58 -0.96
C HIS A 45 5.69 13.48 -1.63
N GLU A 46 6.23 12.26 -1.66
CA GLU A 46 5.60 11.15 -2.35
C GLU A 46 4.54 10.48 -1.47
N ARG A 47 3.44 10.05 -2.09
CA ARG A 47 2.38 9.28 -1.44
C ARG A 47 2.46 7.85 -1.94
N ILE A 48 2.49 6.90 -1.01
CA ILE A 48 2.45 5.47 -1.31
C ILE A 48 1.12 4.94 -0.82
N GLU A 49 0.43 4.22 -1.67
CA GLU A 49 -0.77 3.48 -1.31
C GLU A 49 -0.60 2.02 -1.72
N GLY A 50 -1.15 1.12 -0.90
CA GLY A 50 -1.07 -0.30 -1.16
C GLY A 50 -1.89 -1.12 -0.21
N LEU A 51 -1.94 -2.41 -0.50
CA LEU A 51 -2.65 -3.39 0.32
C LEU A 51 -1.67 -4.18 1.19
N VAL A 52 -2.03 -4.38 2.45
CA VAL A 52 -1.32 -5.22 3.41
C VAL A 52 -2.27 -6.31 3.87
N ALA A 53 -1.93 -7.56 3.60
CA ALA A 53 -2.75 -8.68 4.04
C ALA A 53 -2.80 -8.75 5.58
N LEU A 54 -4.00 -8.85 6.15
CA LEU A 54 -4.23 -8.82 7.61
C LEU A 54 -3.60 -10.02 8.32
N ASP A 55 -3.42 -11.13 7.60
CA ASP A 55 -2.72 -12.34 8.07
C ASP A 55 -1.22 -12.11 8.32
N LYS A 56 -0.63 -11.07 7.71
CA LYS A 56 0.77 -10.66 7.93
C LYS A 56 0.96 -9.78 9.17
N LEU A 57 -0.10 -9.49 9.93
CA LEU A 57 -0.06 -8.65 11.13
C LEU A 57 -0.18 -9.52 12.41
N PRO A 58 0.91 -10.11 12.92
CA PRO A 58 0.86 -11.06 14.04
C PRO A 58 0.32 -10.44 15.33
N ARG A 59 0.69 -9.18 15.63
CA ARG A 59 0.17 -8.43 16.79
C ARG A 59 -1.35 -8.27 16.75
N LEU A 60 -1.92 -8.09 15.56
CA LEU A 60 -3.36 -8.00 15.40
C LEU A 60 -4.03 -9.37 15.59
N ALA A 61 -3.39 -10.43 15.11
CA ALA A 61 -3.89 -11.80 15.26
C ALA A 61 -3.90 -12.26 16.73
N GLU A 62 -2.95 -11.81 17.54
CA GLU A 62 -2.90 -12.10 18.99
C GLU A 62 -4.05 -11.42 19.76
N GLU A 63 -4.36 -10.17 19.44
CA GLU A 63 -5.37 -9.37 20.16
C GLU A 63 -6.81 -9.63 19.67
N ALA A 64 -7.00 -9.79 18.37
CA ALA A 64 -8.30 -9.87 17.72
C ALA A 64 -8.62 -11.25 17.12
N GLY A 65 -7.67 -12.20 17.15
CA GLY A 65 -7.76 -13.47 16.45
C GLY A 65 -7.36 -13.37 14.97
N LEU A 66 -7.25 -14.50 14.28
CA LEU A 66 -6.84 -14.55 12.87
C LEU A 66 -7.80 -13.73 11.99
N GLN A 67 -7.27 -12.71 11.32
CA GLN A 67 -8.01 -11.84 10.42
C GLN A 67 -7.68 -12.21 8.97
N THR A 68 -8.69 -12.25 8.11
CA THR A 68 -8.53 -12.56 6.69
C THR A 68 -8.96 -11.38 5.84
N GLY A 69 -8.19 -11.06 4.80
CA GLY A 69 -8.46 -9.97 3.88
C GLY A 69 -7.30 -8.98 3.80
N ASP A 70 -7.54 -7.87 3.12
CA ASP A 70 -6.54 -6.84 2.86
C ASP A 70 -6.87 -5.56 3.64
N CYS A 71 -5.84 -5.00 4.28
CA CYS A 71 -5.83 -3.68 4.86
C CYS A 71 -5.33 -2.69 3.82
N HIS A 72 -6.13 -1.68 3.51
CA HIS A 72 -5.71 -0.58 2.68
C HIS A 72 -4.88 0.39 3.50
N VAL A 73 -3.63 0.63 3.08
CA VAL A 73 -2.69 1.51 3.77
C VAL A 73 -2.24 2.61 2.82
N VAL A 74 -2.32 3.85 3.30
CA VAL A 74 -1.86 5.05 2.63
C VAL A 74 -0.80 5.70 3.51
N LEU A 75 0.37 5.95 2.96
CA LEU A 75 1.49 6.63 3.61
C LEU A 75 1.83 7.87 2.81
N GLU A 76 1.68 9.03 3.43
CA GLU A 76 2.05 10.33 2.87
C GLU A 76 3.32 10.81 3.56
N PHE A 77 4.37 11.04 2.78
CA PHE A 77 5.63 11.52 3.30
C PHE A 77 5.73 13.03 3.08
N GLY A 78 6.11 13.76 4.12
CA GLY A 78 6.14 15.22 4.09
C GLY A 78 7.24 15.82 4.94
N VAL A 79 7.34 17.15 4.89
CA VAL A 79 8.18 17.94 5.77
C VAL A 79 7.30 18.98 6.44
N ASP A 80 7.28 18.96 7.77
CA ASP A 80 6.56 19.94 8.61
C ASP A 80 7.21 21.34 8.47
N ALA A 81 6.50 22.38 8.89
CA ALA A 81 6.96 23.76 8.88
C ALA A 81 8.27 23.99 9.66
N GLN A 82 8.59 23.08 10.60
CA GLN A 82 9.82 23.09 11.39
C GLN A 82 11.00 22.40 10.68
N GLY A 83 10.83 21.95 9.42
CA GLY A 83 11.85 21.23 8.67
C GLY A 83 12.01 19.76 9.07
N ARG A 84 11.14 19.25 9.95
CA ARG A 84 11.12 17.85 10.38
C ARG A 84 10.37 17.00 9.37
N ARG A 85 10.88 15.81 9.09
CA ARG A 85 10.22 14.88 8.16
C ARG A 85 9.15 14.11 8.91
N GLU A 86 7.94 14.13 8.38
CA GLU A 86 6.79 13.44 8.95
C GLU A 86 6.24 12.42 7.96
N ILE A 87 5.65 11.36 8.48
CA ILE A 87 4.92 10.35 7.72
C ILE A 87 3.50 10.33 8.26
N ARG A 88 2.52 10.59 7.41
CA ARG A 88 1.11 10.46 7.76
C ARG A 88 0.61 9.13 7.21
N GLY A 89 0.26 8.23 8.10
CA GLY A 89 -0.29 6.93 7.76
C GLY A 89 -1.78 6.89 8.01
N HIS A 90 -2.52 6.42 7.02
CA HIS A 90 -3.93 6.08 7.15
C HIS A 90 -4.11 4.63 6.77
N LEU A 91 -4.77 3.86 7.64
CA LEU A 91 -5.11 2.47 7.37
C LEU A 91 -6.61 2.25 7.50
N GLN A 92 -7.16 1.41 6.62
CA GLN A 92 -8.56 1.00 6.64
C GLN A 92 -8.64 -0.50 6.40
N ALA A 93 -9.35 -1.20 7.27
CA ALA A 93 -9.57 -2.63 7.15
C ALA A 93 -10.93 -3.03 7.72
N THR A 94 -11.44 -4.17 7.26
CA THR A 94 -12.61 -4.81 7.88
C THR A 94 -12.12 -5.99 8.70
N LEU A 95 -12.28 -5.93 10.01
CA LEU A 95 -11.90 -6.99 10.94
C LEU A 95 -13.11 -7.82 11.36
N ALA A 96 -12.96 -9.14 11.41
CA ALA A 96 -13.92 -10.05 12.01
C ALA A 96 -13.62 -10.15 13.52
N LEU A 97 -14.22 -9.26 14.31
CA LEU A 97 -14.04 -9.24 15.77
C LEU A 97 -15.07 -10.14 16.46
N ALA A 98 -14.66 -10.82 17.53
CA ALA A 98 -15.59 -11.59 18.34
C ALA A 98 -16.49 -10.66 19.17
N CYS A 99 -17.80 -10.78 19.01
CA CYS A 99 -18.79 -10.10 19.84
C CYS A 99 -18.60 -10.48 21.32
N ARG A 100 -18.25 -9.53 22.20
CA ARG A 100 -18.06 -9.78 23.66
C ARG A 100 -19.29 -10.34 24.38
N ARG A 101 -20.47 -10.27 23.76
CA ARG A 101 -21.74 -10.77 24.33
C ARG A 101 -22.16 -12.12 23.75
N CYS A 102 -21.88 -12.35 22.48
CA CYS A 102 -22.48 -13.42 21.69
C CYS A 102 -21.45 -14.37 21.09
N LEU A 103 -20.16 -14.04 21.17
CA LEU A 103 -19.02 -14.81 20.64
C LEU A 103 -19.10 -15.12 19.13
N VAL A 104 -20.03 -14.49 18.41
CA VAL A 104 -20.14 -14.58 16.95
C VAL A 104 -19.18 -13.58 16.30
N PRO A 105 -18.50 -13.94 15.19
CA PRO A 105 -17.70 -13.00 14.41
C PRO A 105 -18.58 -11.90 13.82
N LEU A 106 -18.22 -10.65 14.13
CA LEU A 106 -18.87 -9.45 13.62
C LEU A 106 -17.88 -8.71 12.70
N PRO A 107 -18.21 -8.49 11.42
CA PRO A 107 -17.39 -7.62 10.58
C PRO A 107 -17.50 -6.19 11.08
N GLN A 108 -16.37 -5.60 11.44
CA GLN A 108 -16.24 -4.23 11.90
C GLN A 108 -15.21 -3.51 11.03
N GLU A 109 -15.63 -2.42 10.42
CA GLU A 109 -14.73 -1.51 9.72
C GLU A 109 -13.91 -0.73 10.76
N VAL A 110 -12.59 -0.77 10.62
CA VAL A 110 -11.65 -0.03 11.44
C VAL A 110 -10.82 0.87 10.54
N SER A 111 -10.73 2.13 10.92
CA SER A 111 -9.82 3.10 10.33
C SER A 111 -8.89 3.60 11.43
N SER A 112 -7.60 3.71 11.13
CA SER A 112 -6.64 4.29 12.06
C SER A 112 -5.74 5.27 11.33
N ASP A 113 -5.55 6.42 11.96
CA ASP A 113 -4.63 7.47 11.52
C ASP A 113 -3.44 7.48 12.47
N PHE A 114 -2.23 7.55 11.94
CA PHE A 114 -1.01 7.67 12.71
C PHE A 114 -0.06 8.67 12.05
N LEU A 115 0.64 9.43 12.88
CA LEU A 115 1.64 10.40 12.43
C LEU A 115 2.98 9.97 12.99
N LEU A 116 3.98 9.81 12.13
CA LEU A 116 5.32 9.40 12.51
C LEU A 116 6.28 10.55 12.28
N GLY A 117 7.05 10.92 13.30
CA GLY A 117 8.16 11.86 13.17
C GLY A 117 9.45 11.12 12.91
N MET A 118 10.11 11.38 11.77
CA MET A 118 11.43 10.79 11.52
C MET A 118 12.48 11.50 12.38
N VAL A 119 13.15 10.74 13.23
CA VAL A 119 14.21 11.23 14.11
C VAL A 119 15.47 10.42 13.90
N THR A 120 16.63 11.08 14.01
CA THR A 120 17.94 10.41 13.95
C THR A 120 18.42 9.98 15.32
N ASP A 121 17.91 10.62 16.37
CA ASP A 121 18.39 10.50 17.74
C ASP A 121 17.20 10.53 18.72
N GLU A 122 17.37 9.86 19.86
CA GLU A 122 16.37 9.79 20.92
C GLU A 122 16.11 11.16 21.58
N ALA A 123 17.10 12.07 21.54
CA ALA A 123 16.93 13.46 21.97
C ALA A 123 15.88 14.19 21.10
N LEU A 124 15.91 13.98 19.78
CA LEU A 124 14.87 14.53 18.89
C LEU A 124 13.53 13.81 19.07
N ALA A 125 13.54 12.52 19.44
CA ALA A 125 12.31 11.78 19.75
C ALA A 125 11.54 12.42 20.92
N ALA A 126 12.25 12.87 21.96
CA ALA A 126 11.66 13.54 23.12
C ALA A 126 11.10 14.95 22.81
N GLU A 127 11.59 15.59 21.73
CA GLU A 127 11.12 16.90 21.28
C GLU A 127 9.88 16.82 20.36
N LEU A 128 9.47 15.61 19.95
CA LEU A 128 8.29 15.45 19.12
C LEU A 128 7.00 15.74 19.91
N PRO A 129 6.01 16.39 19.29
CA PRO A 129 4.70 16.54 19.89
C PRO A 129 4.08 15.16 20.17
N ALA A 130 3.27 15.03 21.23
CA ALA A 130 2.62 13.77 21.58
C ALA A 130 1.72 13.16 20.49
N SER A 131 1.38 13.94 19.45
CA SER A 131 0.65 13.46 18.27
C SER A 131 1.53 12.69 17.28
N HIS A 132 2.86 12.76 17.38
CA HIS A 132 3.80 12.12 16.47
C HIS A 132 4.55 11.00 17.19
N GLU A 133 4.48 9.79 16.65
CA GLU A 133 5.25 8.66 17.14
C GLU A 133 6.67 8.73 16.55
N PRO A 134 7.73 8.71 17.39
CA PRO A 134 9.10 8.79 16.91
C PRO A 134 9.49 7.53 16.14
N VAL A 135 9.97 7.70 14.91
CA VAL A 135 10.60 6.63 14.14
C VAL A 135 12.07 6.94 14.00
N LEU A 136 12.88 6.12 14.67
CA LEU A 136 14.32 6.10 14.50
C LEU A 136 14.63 5.58 13.10
N VAL A 137 15.07 6.48 12.23
CA VAL A 137 15.56 6.08 10.91
C VAL A 137 17.07 6.17 10.94
N GLU A 138 17.72 5.02 11.11
CA GLU A 138 19.16 4.91 11.02
C GLU A 138 19.64 5.49 9.69
N ARG A 139 20.57 6.44 9.77
CA ARG A 139 21.29 6.90 8.59
C ARG A 139 22.19 5.76 8.18
N ASN A 140 21.75 4.93 7.23
CA ASN A 140 22.57 3.84 6.70
C ASN A 140 23.99 4.36 6.40
N SER A 141 24.95 3.97 7.24
CA SER A 141 26.37 4.20 7.04
C SER A 141 26.87 3.15 6.03
N TRP A 142 26.45 3.26 4.78
CA TRP A 142 27.17 2.58 3.71
C TRP A 142 28.39 3.41 3.35
N THR A 143 29.42 3.32 4.20
CA THR A 143 30.79 3.65 3.77
C THR A 143 31.34 2.45 3.01
N TYR A 144 31.60 2.69 1.72
CA TYR A 144 32.38 1.83 0.83
C TYR A 144 33.78 1.56 1.36
#